data_AF-A0A7V3BJI1-F1
#
_entry.id   AF-A0A7V3BJI1-F1
#
_cell.length_a   1.000
_cell.length_b   1.000
_cell.length_c   1.000
_cell.angle_alpha   90.00
_cell.angle_beta   90.00
_cell.angle_gamma   90.00
#
_symmetry.space_group_name_H-M   'P 1'
#
loop_
_entity.id
_entity.type
_entity.pdbx_description
1 polymer ?
#
loop_
_entity_poly.entity_id
_entity_poly.type
_entity_poly.pdbx_seq_one_letter_code
_entity_poly.pdbx_strand_id
1 'polypeptide(L)'
;MAKVYYLKDGSYPQNMPDPFGRRIVLTELERRLQGQDVRYLSTLPPEFNPEQPSPSVQHVVVELEMDEPPGQILTKTGYYLLPQLSPNEAEALLFPQA
;
A
#
# COMPACT_ATOMS: atom_id res chain seq x y z
N MET A 1 12.14 0.31 -6.04
CA MET A 1 11.15 -0.70 -5.68
C MET A 1 9.97 0.00 -5.02
N ALA A 2 8.75 -0.48 -5.21
CA ALA A 2 7.62 -0.09 -4.37
C ALA A 2 7.45 -1.10 -3.21
N LYS A 3 6.93 -0.65 -2.08
CA LYS A 3 6.57 -1.52 -0.94
C LYS A 3 5.06 -1.51 -0.73
N VAL A 4 4.49 -2.68 -0.56
CA VAL A 4 3.07 -2.85 -0.24
C VAL A 4 2.93 -3.19 1.24
N TYR A 5 2.14 -2.41 1.93
CA TYR A 5 1.82 -2.50 3.34
C TYR A 5 0.36 -2.90 3.53
N TYR A 6 0.13 -3.77 4.49
CA TYR A 6 -1.19 -4.20 4.92
C TYR A 6 -1.46 -3.61 6.30
N LEU A 7 -2.30 -2.59 6.39
CA LEU A 7 -2.49 -1.79 7.62
C LEU A 7 -3.78 -2.13 8.35
N LYS A 8 -3.71 -2.11 9.68
CA LYS A 8 -4.89 -2.07 10.56
C LYS A 8 -5.33 -0.62 10.79
N ASP A 9 -6.52 -0.43 11.31
CA ASP A 9 -6.85 0.84 11.98
C ASP A 9 -6.05 0.94 13.28
N GLY A 10 -5.59 2.14 13.61
CA GLY A 10 -4.76 2.42 14.78
C GLY A 10 -3.59 3.37 14.47
N SER A 11 -2.80 3.64 15.50
CA SER A 11 -1.61 4.49 15.40
C SER A 11 -0.37 3.71 14.96
N TYR A 12 0.55 4.41 14.32
CA TYR A 12 1.87 3.88 14.00
C TYR A 12 2.71 3.68 15.29
N PRO A 13 3.56 2.64 15.39
CA PRO A 13 3.75 1.53 14.44
C PRO A 13 2.81 0.34 14.66
N GLN A 14 1.89 0.42 15.62
CA GLN A 14 1.04 -0.70 16.03
C GLN A 14 0.06 -1.13 14.92
N ASN A 15 -0.27 -0.21 14.01
CA ASN A 15 -1.12 -0.46 12.86
C ASN A 15 -0.41 -1.19 11.70
N MET A 16 0.92 -1.39 11.77
CA MET A 16 1.73 -2.12 10.79
C MET A 16 2.07 -3.53 11.31
N PRO A 17 1.33 -4.58 10.90
CA PRO A 17 1.62 -5.95 11.28
C PRO A 17 2.97 -6.42 10.72
N ASP A 18 3.34 -5.91 9.54
CA ASP A 18 4.64 -6.13 8.90
C ASP A 18 5.26 -4.76 8.53
N PRO A 19 6.21 -4.24 9.32
CA PRO A 19 6.83 -2.94 9.08
C PRO A 19 7.80 -2.94 7.90
N PHE A 20 8.17 -4.10 7.36
CA PHE A 20 9.01 -4.18 6.17
C PHE A 20 8.20 -4.15 4.89
N GLY A 21 6.92 -4.53 4.96
CA GLY A 21 6.04 -4.67 3.82
C GLY A 21 6.59 -5.66 2.80
N ARG A 22 5.91 -5.75 1.65
CA ARG A 22 6.32 -6.61 0.54
C ARG A 22 6.81 -5.79 -0.64
N ARG A 23 7.99 -6.15 -1.13
CA ARG A 23 8.65 -5.43 -2.23
C ARG A 23 8.16 -5.93 -3.57
N ILE A 24 7.91 -5.00 -4.48
CA ILE A 24 7.53 -5.27 -5.87
C ILE A 24 8.19 -4.24 -6.78
N VAL A 25 8.61 -4.68 -7.97
CA VAL A 25 9.16 -3.77 -8.99
C VAL A 25 8.07 -2.79 -9.42
N LEU A 26 8.38 -1.50 -9.49
CA LEU A 26 7.39 -0.45 -9.77
C LEU A 26 6.60 -0.70 -11.06
N THR A 27 7.30 -1.02 -12.15
CA THR A 27 6.66 -1.29 -13.45
C THR A 27 5.69 -2.47 -13.39
N GLU A 28 6.03 -3.50 -12.61
CA GLU A 28 5.17 -4.67 -12.42
C GLU A 28 3.96 -4.35 -11.54
N LEU A 29 4.17 -3.54 -10.50
CA LEU A 29 3.08 -3.05 -9.66
C LEU A 29 2.09 -2.24 -10.49
N GLU A 30 2.55 -1.27 -11.28
CA GLU A 30 1.68 -0.46 -12.13
C GLU A 30 0.92 -1.29 -13.17
N ARG A 31 1.54 -2.34 -13.71
CA ARG A 31 0.86 -3.28 -14.60
C ARG A 31 -0.30 -4.00 -13.90
N ARG A 32 -0.10 -4.40 -12.64
CA ARG A 32 -1.13 -5.08 -11.82
C ARG A 32 -2.22 -4.12 -11.33
N LEU A 33 -1.88 -2.85 -11.13
CA LEU A 33 -2.81 -1.80 -10.72
C LEU A 33 -3.61 -1.20 -11.88
N GLN A 34 -3.41 -1.66 -13.13
CA GLN A 34 -4.21 -1.21 -14.27
C GLN A 34 -5.70 -1.42 -14.02
N GLY A 35 -6.48 -0.33 -14.10
CA GLY A 35 -7.91 -0.34 -13.85
C GLY A 35 -8.32 -0.34 -12.37
N GLN A 36 -7.38 -0.29 -11.43
CA GLN A 36 -7.66 -0.13 -10.00
C GLN A 36 -7.78 1.34 -9.61
N ASP A 37 -8.61 1.65 -8.60
CA ASP A 37 -8.61 2.97 -7.98
C ASP A 37 -7.37 3.09 -7.08
N VAL A 38 -6.53 4.08 -7.36
CA VAL A 38 -5.29 4.34 -6.61
C VAL A 38 -5.29 5.79 -6.15
N ARG A 39 -5.22 6.00 -4.83
CA ARG A 39 -5.31 7.34 -4.24
C ARG A 39 -4.03 7.71 -3.54
N TYR A 40 -3.40 8.80 -3.99
CA TYR A 40 -2.30 9.39 -3.24
C TYR A 40 -2.79 9.90 -1.89
N LEU A 41 -2.08 9.58 -0.81
CA LEU A 41 -2.37 10.04 0.54
C LEU A 41 -1.45 11.21 0.90
N SER A 42 -0.19 10.91 1.22
CA SER A 42 0.80 11.89 1.66
C SER A 42 2.22 11.31 1.59
N THR A 43 3.23 12.10 1.96
CA THR A 43 4.61 11.61 2.12
C THR A 43 4.86 10.94 3.47
N LEU A 44 3.90 10.98 4.40
CA LEU A 44 4.00 10.38 5.74
C LEU A 44 3.16 9.09 5.81
N PRO A 45 3.59 8.10 6.63
CA PRO A 45 2.83 6.89 6.84
C PRO A 45 1.39 7.23 7.28
N PRO A 46 0.36 6.62 6.67
CA PRO A 46 -1.01 6.92 7.04
C PRO A 46 -1.39 6.25 8.35
N GLU A 47 -2.21 6.96 9.12
CA GLU A 47 -2.92 6.43 10.29
C GLU A 47 -4.41 6.46 10.00
N PHE A 48 -5.08 5.32 10.20
CA PHE A 48 -6.51 5.17 9.96
C PHE A 48 -7.22 4.98 11.29
N ASN A 49 -8.25 5.78 11.56
CA ASN A 49 -9.08 5.70 12.77
C ASN A 49 -8.30 5.40 14.06
N PRO A 50 -7.29 6.21 14.43
CA PRO A 50 -6.44 5.92 15.59
C PRO A 50 -7.22 5.82 16.90
N GLU A 51 -8.37 6.48 17.00
CA GLU A 51 -9.26 6.43 18.17
C GLU A 51 -10.02 5.10 18.30
N GLN A 52 -10.13 4.32 17.22
CA GLN A 52 -10.85 3.04 17.17
C GLN A 52 -10.00 2.01 16.40
N PRO A 53 -8.92 1.50 17.02
CA PRO A 53 -8.04 0.55 16.36
C PRO A 53 -8.76 -0.76 16.04
N SER A 54 -8.42 -1.34 14.91
CA SER A 54 -8.96 -2.63 14.46
C SER A 54 -8.00 -3.76 14.83
N PRO A 55 -8.48 -4.91 15.33
CA PRO A 55 -7.62 -6.07 15.56
C PRO A 55 -7.11 -6.71 14.25
N SER A 56 -7.80 -6.48 13.14
CA SER A 56 -7.52 -7.03 11.80
C SER A 56 -7.06 -5.97 10.81
N VAL A 57 -6.36 -6.42 9.76
CA VAL A 57 -5.94 -5.59 8.62
C VAL A 57 -7.18 -5.15 7.85
N GLN A 58 -7.21 -3.86 7.49
CA GLN A 58 -8.33 -3.23 6.75
C GLN A 58 -7.87 -2.57 5.45
N HIS A 59 -6.63 -2.07 5.39
CA HIS A 59 -6.17 -1.22 4.29
C HIS A 59 -4.96 -1.80 3.57
N VAL A 60 -4.86 -1.49 2.28
CA VAL A 60 -3.70 -1.81 1.45
C VAL A 60 -3.07 -0.50 1.00
N VAL A 61 -1.81 -0.30 1.40
CA VAL A 61 -1.07 0.93 1.14
C VAL A 61 0.20 0.62 0.35
N VAL A 62 0.50 1.44 -0.65
CA VAL A 62 1.76 1.37 -1.40
C VAL A 62 2.63 2.54 -0.98
N GLU A 63 3.86 2.26 -0.58
CA GLU A 63 4.93 3.24 -0.41
C GLU A 63 5.82 3.27 -1.67
N LEU A 64 6.01 4.46 -2.22
CA LEU A 64 6.99 4.75 -3.27
C LEU A 64 8.12 5.62 -2.70
N GLU A 65 9.35 5.12 -2.75
CA GLU A 65 10.55 5.82 -2.25
C GLU A 65 11.13 6.81 -3.29
N MET A 66 11.97 7.76 -2.83
CA MET A 66 12.50 8.86 -3.66
C MET A 66 13.46 8.41 -4.77
N ASP A 67 14.10 7.25 -4.61
CA ASP A 67 15.13 6.76 -5.51
C ASP A 67 14.57 6.10 -6.78
N GLU A 68 13.23 6.03 -6.93
CA GLU A 68 12.60 5.58 -8.17
C GLU A 68 11.99 6.73 -8.97
N PRO A 69 12.17 6.72 -10.31
CA PRO A 69 11.41 7.61 -11.16
C PRO A 69 9.91 7.28 -11.01
N PRO A 70 9.04 8.30 -10.88
CA PRO A 70 7.61 8.09 -10.81
C PRO A 70 7.09 7.37 -12.05
N GLY A 71 6.12 6.47 -11.84
CA GLY A 71 5.44 5.75 -12.90
C GLY A 71 4.26 6.53 -13.47
N GLN A 72 3.40 5.86 -14.24
CA GLN A 72 2.21 6.47 -14.85
C GLN A 72 1.02 6.60 -13.88
N ILE A 73 0.86 5.64 -12.98
CA ILE A 73 -0.18 5.58 -11.94
C ILE A 73 0.39 6.15 -10.63
N LEU A 74 1.57 5.68 -10.24
CA LEU A 74 2.28 6.07 -9.02
C LEU A 74 3.23 7.23 -9.34
N THR A 75 2.67 8.43 -9.44
CA THR A 75 3.34 9.62 -10.02
C THR A 75 4.17 10.46 -9.05
N LYS A 76 4.13 10.15 -7.75
CA LYS A 76 4.76 10.89 -6.64
C LYS A 76 5.35 9.93 -5.61
N THR A 77 6.46 10.31 -5.01
CA THR A 77 6.97 9.67 -3.80
C THR A 77 5.96 9.83 -2.65
N GLY A 78 5.79 8.77 -1.86
CA GLY A 78 4.92 8.74 -0.68
C GLY A 78 3.99 7.53 -0.67
N TYR A 79 2.89 7.67 0.06
CA TYR A 79 1.94 6.60 0.33
C TYR A 79 0.69 6.74 -0.54
N TYR A 80 0.20 5.62 -1.04
CA TYR A 80 -1.02 5.49 -1.82
C TYR A 80 -1.94 4.46 -1.18
N LEU A 81 -3.25 4.71 -1.21
CA LEU A 81 -4.28 3.77 -0.79
C LEU A 81 -4.88 3.07 -2.01
N LEU A 82 -5.15 1.77 -1.85
CA LEU A 82 -5.96 0.97 -2.79
C LEU A 82 -7.33 0.70 -2.14
N PRO A 83 -8.27 1.66 -2.17
CA PRO A 83 -9.49 1.60 -1.34
C PRO A 83 -10.47 0.50 -1.74
N GLN A 84 -10.36 -0.04 -2.96
CA GLN A 84 -11.26 -1.08 -3.46
C GLN A 84 -10.73 -2.50 -3.24
N LEU A 85 -9.50 -2.65 -2.75
CA LEU A 85 -8.90 -3.96 -2.54
C LEU A 85 -8.91 -4.32 -1.06
N SER A 86 -9.50 -5.47 -0.74
CA SER A 86 -9.22 -6.11 0.54
C SER A 86 -7.77 -6.65 0.57
N PRO A 87 -7.19 -6.86 1.76
CA PRO A 87 -5.83 -7.43 1.88
C PRO A 87 -5.63 -8.74 1.12
N ASN A 88 -6.64 -9.62 1.12
CA ASN A 88 -6.58 -10.92 0.43
C ASN A 88 -6.61 -10.75 -1.10
N GLU A 89 -7.45 -9.84 -1.62
CA GLU A 89 -7.52 -9.56 -3.05
C GLU A 89 -6.23 -8.89 -3.55
N ALA A 90 -5.71 -7.94 -2.78
CA ALA A 90 -4.43 -7.32 -3.06
C ALA A 90 -3.30 -8.35 -3.05
N GLU A 91 -3.28 -9.29 -2.11
CA GLU A 91 -2.28 -10.35 -2.08
C GLU A 91 -2.32 -11.22 -3.35
N ALA A 92 -3.51 -11.65 -3.76
CA ALA A 92 -3.69 -12.44 -4.98
C ALA A 92 -3.33 -11.68 -6.26
N LEU A 93 -3.69 -10.39 -6.33
CA LEU A 93 -3.42 -9.52 -7.48
C LEU A 93 -1.95 -9.11 -7.57
N LEU A 94 -1.39 -8.67 -6.44
CA LEU A 94 -0.08 -8.04 -6.34
C LEU A 94 1.04 -9.03 -6.05
N PHE A 95 0.75 -10.26 -5.64
CA PHE A 95 1.74 -11.31 -5.37
C PHE A 95 1.19 -12.71 -5.68
N PRO A 96 0.72 -12.97 -6.92
CA PRO A 96 0.20 -14.28 -7.30
C PRO A 96 1.28 -15.36 -7.10
N GLN A 97 0.87 -16.50 -6.56
CA GLN A 97 1.73 -17.68 -6.49
C GLN A 97 1.90 -18.26 -7.90
N ALA A 98 3.15 -18.55 -8.27
CA ALA A 98 3.53 -19.09 -9.58
C ALA A 98 3.16 -20.56 -9.74
#